data_AF-A0A2E7R6V9-F1
#
_entry.id   AF-A0A2E7R6V9-F1
#
_cell.length_a   1.000
_cell.length_b   1.000
_cell.length_c   1.000
_cell.angle_alpha   90.00
_cell.angle_beta   90.00
_cell.angle_gamma   90.00
#
_symmetry.space_group_name_H-M   'P 1'
#
loop_
_entity.id
_entity.type
_entity.pdbx_description
1 polymer ?
#
loop_
_entity_poly.entity_id
_entity_poly.type
_entity_poly.pdbx_seq_one_letter_code
_entity_poly.pdbx_strand_id
1 'polypeptide(L)'
;MKYHVRFFVIILITFCFTVVKANESTSVVYIDMDIVMKKSIAGKSLIEHVNKIHISNINEFKKIEESIKSEESSIMSQKNILSEEEFSKKINSLKKKDK
;
A
#
# COMPACT_ATOMS: atom_id res chain seq x y z
N MET A 1 12.70 -76.00 3.50
CA MET A 1 11.81 -75.09 4.27
C MET A 1 12.53 -73.88 4.89
N LYS A 2 13.66 -74.04 5.59
CA LYS A 2 14.40 -72.92 6.23
C LYS A 2 14.77 -71.76 5.30
N TYR A 3 15.13 -72.04 4.04
CA TYR A 3 15.53 -71.01 3.07
C TYR A 3 14.36 -70.17 2.55
N HIS A 4 13.18 -70.76 2.33
CA HIS A 4 11.98 -70.02 1.91
C HIS A 4 11.51 -69.05 2.98
N VAL A 5 11.60 -69.45 4.26
CA VAL A 5 11.28 -68.57 5.39
C VAL A 5 12.25 -67.39 5.46
N ARG A 6 13.56 -67.62 5.28
CA ARG A 6 14.56 -66.54 5.25
C ARG A 6 14.33 -65.58 4.08
N PHE A 7 14.01 -66.11 2.90
CA PHE A 7 13.69 -65.31 1.71
C PHE A 7 12.42 -64.47 1.90
N PHE A 8 11.37 -65.06 2.49
CA PHE A 8 10.14 -64.36 2.83
C PHE A 8 10.38 -63.22 3.83
N VAL A 9 11.22 -63.45 4.85
CA VAL A 9 11.58 -62.41 5.84
C VAL A 9 12.34 -61.26 5.19
N ILE A 10 13.26 -61.52 4.24
CA ILE A 10 13.98 -60.47 3.51
C ILE A 10 13.02 -59.65 2.64
N ILE A 11 12.07 -60.31 1.96
CA ILE A 11 11.03 -59.62 1.17
C ILE A 11 10.15 -58.75 2.07
N LEU A 12 9.73 -59.28 3.22
CA LEU A 12 8.90 -58.57 4.19
C LEU A 12 9.61 -57.32 4.71
N ILE A 13 10.89 -57.44 5.09
CA ILE A 13 11.71 -56.32 5.56
C ILE A 13 11.84 -55.27 4.45
N THR A 14 12.15 -55.68 3.22
CA THR A 14 12.28 -54.77 2.07
C THR A 14 10.95 -54.03 1.79
N PHE A 15 9.83 -54.74 1.89
CA PHE A 15 8.49 -54.18 1.71
C PHE A 15 8.12 -53.19 2.82
N CYS A 16 8.44 -53.50 4.08
CA CYS A 16 8.22 -52.59 5.21
C CYS A 16 8.99 -51.27 5.05
N PHE A 17 10.24 -51.30 4.55
CA PHE A 17 11.01 -50.07 4.30
C PHE A 17 10.49 -49.25 3.13
N THR A 18 9.89 -49.87 2.11
CA THR A 18 9.29 -49.14 0.97
C THR A 18 8.01 -48.38 1.32
N VAL A 19 7.26 -48.82 2.34
CA VAL A 19 6.00 -48.16 2.78
C VAL A 19 6.25 -46.91 3.62
N VAL A 20 7.46 -46.74 4.17
CA VAL A 20 7.81 -45.62 5.08
C VAL A 20 8.05 -44.28 4.35
N LYS A 21 8.12 -44.26 3.01
CA LYS A 21 8.33 -43.02 2.23
C LYS A 21 7.04 -42.55 1.54
N ALA A 22 6.10 -41.97 2.29
CA ALA A 22 4.97 -41.27 1.65
C ALA A 22 4.28 -40.18 2.48
N ASN A 23 4.85 -39.71 3.61
CA ASN A 23 4.16 -38.76 4.49
C ASN A 23 4.97 -37.50 4.81
N GLU A 24 5.83 -37.02 3.90
CA GLU A 24 6.31 -35.63 3.97
C GLU A 24 5.23 -34.69 3.42
N SER A 25 4.13 -34.59 4.17
CA SER A 25 3.10 -33.57 3.97
C SER A 25 3.47 -32.31 4.76
N THR A 26 4.66 -31.76 4.54
CA THR A 26 4.89 -30.35 4.86
C THR A 26 4.27 -29.53 3.73
N SER A 27 2.94 -29.43 3.72
CA SER A 27 2.23 -28.58 2.78
C SER A 27 2.58 -27.13 3.08
N VAL A 28 3.51 -26.56 2.30
CA VAL A 28 3.80 -25.13 2.34
C VAL A 28 2.59 -24.42 1.73
N VAL A 29 1.79 -23.79 2.58
CA VAL A 29 0.66 -22.95 2.17
C VAL A 29 1.11 -21.49 2.21
N TYR A 30 0.72 -20.72 1.21
CA TYR A 30 0.97 -19.28 1.14
C TYR A 30 -0.35 -18.51 1.15
N ILE A 31 -0.29 -17.28 1.65
CA ILE A 31 -1.43 -16.37 1.69
C ILE A 31 -1.24 -15.30 0.63
N ASP A 32 -2.26 -15.12 -0.22
CA ASP A 32 -2.34 -14.00 -1.13
C ASP A 32 -2.86 -12.76 -0.38
N MET A 33 -1.93 -11.90 0.04
CA MET A 33 -2.25 -10.69 0.79
C MET A 33 -3.06 -9.68 -0.03
N ASP A 34 -2.91 -9.69 -1.35
CA ASP A 34 -3.67 -8.85 -2.26
C ASP A 34 -5.16 -9.22 -2.24
N ILE A 35 -5.46 -10.53 -2.29
CA ILE A 35 -6.82 -11.05 -2.12
C ILE A 35 -7.36 -10.73 -0.74
N VAL A 36 -6.56 -10.94 0.32
CA VAL A 36 -6.97 -10.64 1.70
C VAL A 36 -7.34 -9.17 1.85
N MET A 37 -6.51 -8.25 1.37
CA MET A 37 -6.76 -6.81 1.45
C MET A 37 -7.96 -6.38 0.60
N LYS A 38 -8.14 -6.93 -0.59
CA LYS A 38 -9.24 -6.53 -1.51
C LYS A 38 -10.58 -7.15 -1.15
N LYS A 39 -10.61 -8.36 -0.58
CA LYS A 39 -11.86 -9.11 -0.31
C LYS A 39 -12.31 -9.06 1.14
N SER A 40 -11.40 -8.94 2.10
CA SER A 40 -11.79 -8.87 3.52
C SER A 40 -12.56 -7.59 3.84
N ILE A 41 -13.43 -7.66 4.86
CA ILE A 41 -14.19 -6.50 5.34
C ILE A 41 -13.23 -5.43 5.87
N ALA A 42 -12.24 -5.83 6.67
CA ALA A 42 -11.23 -4.92 7.22
C ALA A 42 -10.40 -4.26 6.12
N GLY A 43 -9.91 -5.03 5.14
CA GLY A 43 -9.13 -4.50 4.03
C GLY A 43 -9.91 -3.52 3.16
N LYS A 44 -11.16 -3.82 2.82
CA LYS A 44 -12.05 -2.88 2.11
C LYS A 44 -12.26 -1.59 2.89
N SER A 45 -12.54 -1.69 4.19
CA SER A 45 -12.75 -0.52 5.06
C SER A 45 -11.50 0.36 5.14
N LEU A 46 -10.32 -0.25 5.27
CA LEU A 46 -9.05 0.47 5.27
C LEU A 46 -8.80 1.18 3.93
N ILE A 47 -9.01 0.50 2.81
CA ILE A 47 -8.85 1.10 1.47
C ILE A 47 -9.80 2.29 1.31
N GLU A 48 -11.06 2.16 1.73
CA GLU A 48 -12.03 3.26 1.69
C GLU A 48 -11.58 4.44 2.57
N HIS A 49 -11.09 4.18 3.78
CA HIS A 49 -10.60 5.21 4.68
C HIS A 49 -9.39 5.96 4.11
N VAL A 50 -8.42 5.23 3.56
CA VAL A 50 -7.25 5.80 2.89
C VAL A 50 -7.68 6.65 1.68
N ASN A 51 -8.63 6.17 0.89
CA ASN A 51 -9.18 6.93 -0.25
C ASN A 51 -9.88 8.22 0.19
N LYS A 52 -10.64 8.18 1.30
CA LYS A 52 -11.29 9.38 1.85
C LYS A 52 -10.25 10.42 2.28
N ILE A 53 -9.20 10.01 2.97
CA ILE A 53 -8.09 10.90 3.37
C ILE A 53 -7.44 11.49 2.11
N HIS A 54 -7.14 10.65 1.11
CA HIS A 54 -6.51 11.10 -0.13
C HIS A 54 -7.34 12.16 -0.87
N ILE A 55 -8.65 11.91 -1.04
CA ILE A 55 -9.57 12.86 -1.68
C ILE A 55 -9.68 14.15 -0.85
N SER A 56 -9.73 14.04 0.48
CA SER A 56 -9.76 15.20 1.37
C SER A 56 -8.52 16.08 1.19
N ASN A 57 -7.33 15.48 1.18
CA ASN A 57 -6.07 16.20 1.01
C ASN A 57 -5.99 16.87 -0.37
N ILE A 58 -6.42 16.19 -1.44
CA ILE A 58 -6.49 16.79 -2.78
C ILE A 58 -7.40 18.02 -2.78
N ASN A 59 -8.57 17.93 -2.15
CA ASN A 59 -9.51 19.05 -2.09
C ASN A 59 -8.96 20.22 -1.25
N GLU A 60 -8.23 19.93 -0.18
CA GLU A 60 -7.55 20.94 0.62
C GLU A 60 -6.46 21.66 -0.19
N PHE A 61 -5.61 20.90 -0.90
CA PHE A 61 -4.59 21.49 -1.77
C PHE A 61 -5.19 22.35 -2.88
N LYS A 62 -6.30 21.92 -3.50
CA LYS A 62 -7.01 22.74 -4.50
C LYS A 62 -7.53 24.06 -3.92
N LYS A 63 -8.10 24.04 -2.72
CA LYS A 63 -8.57 25.26 -2.04
C LYS A 63 -7.42 26.21 -1.74
N ILE A 64 -6.28 25.68 -1.28
CA ILE A 64 -5.07 26.46 -1.03
C ILE A 64 -4.59 27.10 -2.34
N GLU A 65 -4.51 26.33 -3.42
CA GLU A 65 -4.11 26.80 -4.75
C GLU A 65 -5.03 27.91 -5.28
N GLU A 66 -6.36 27.72 -5.20
CA GLU A 66 -7.35 28.73 -5.60
C GLU A 66 -7.23 30.01 -4.76
N SER A 67 -7.03 29.88 -3.45
CA SER A 67 -6.82 31.02 -2.56
C SER A 67 -5.57 31.82 -2.93
N ILE A 68 -4.45 31.13 -3.19
CA ILE A 68 -3.19 31.76 -3.60
C ILE A 68 -3.37 32.49 -4.93
N LYS A 69 -3.98 31.84 -5.93
CA LYS A 69 -4.26 32.45 -7.24
C LYS A 69 -5.15 33.69 -7.13
N SER A 70 -6.16 33.64 -6.28
CA SER A 70 -7.05 34.78 -6.01
C SER A 70 -6.30 35.94 -5.35
N GLU A 71 -5.48 35.65 -4.33
CA GLU A 71 -4.64 36.64 -3.65
C GLU A 71 -3.61 37.27 -4.62
N GLU A 72 -2.98 36.46 -5.47
CA GLU A 72 -2.06 36.92 -6.52
C GLU A 72 -2.76 37.86 -7.50
N SER A 73 -3.91 37.45 -8.05
CA SER A 73 -4.69 38.27 -8.98
C SER A 73 -5.12 39.60 -8.34
N SER A 74 -5.52 39.57 -7.07
CA SER A 74 -5.89 40.77 -6.32
C SER A 74 -4.70 41.72 -6.17
N ILE A 75 -3.52 41.22 -5.75
CA ILE A 75 -2.31 42.02 -5.64
C ILE A 75 -1.93 42.63 -7.01
N MET A 76 -1.98 41.83 -8.08
CA MET A 76 -1.67 42.29 -9.43
C MET A 76 -2.61 43.40 -9.92
N SER A 77 -3.91 43.34 -9.58
CA SER A 77 -4.88 44.39 -9.92
C SER A 77 -4.61 45.71 -9.22
N GLN A 78 -4.02 45.66 -8.02
CA GLN A 78 -3.69 46.83 -7.19
C GLN A 78 -2.32 47.44 -7.53
N LYS A 79 -1.58 46.89 -8.50
CA LYS A 79 -0.20 47.30 -8.84
C LYS A 79 -0.06 48.79 -9.13
N ASN A 80 -1.05 49.39 -9.80
CA ASN A 80 -1.01 50.80 -10.19
C ASN A 80 -1.51 51.75 -9.08
N ILE A 81 -2.06 51.21 -7.99
CA ILE A 81 -2.65 51.98 -6.88
C ILE A 81 -1.72 51.96 -5.66
N LEU A 82 -1.02 50.85 -5.45
CA LEU A 82 -0.09 50.67 -4.32
C LEU A 82 1.25 51.32 -4.59
N SER A 83 1.93 51.74 -3.52
CA SER A 83 3.35 52.08 -3.60
C SER A 83 4.19 50.85 -3.92
N GLU A 84 5.35 51.04 -4.56
CA GLU A 84 6.27 49.97 -4.94
C GLU A 84 6.72 49.14 -3.71
N GLU A 85 6.89 49.81 -2.57
CA GLU A 85 7.29 49.17 -1.32
C GLU A 85 6.17 48.28 -0.76
N GLU A 86 4.92 48.76 -0.75
CA GLU A 86 3.75 47.99 -0.28
C GLU A 86 3.44 46.81 -1.19
N PHE A 87 3.52 47.02 -2.51
CA PHE A 87 3.34 45.95 -3.49
C PHE A 87 4.40 44.85 -3.29
N SER A 88 5.67 45.24 -3.14
CA SER A 88 6.78 44.31 -2.91
C SER A 88 6.61 43.54 -1.59
N LYS A 89 6.15 44.20 -0.51
CA LYS A 89 5.84 43.52 0.77
C LYS A 89 4.74 42.47 0.61
N LYS A 90 3.64 42.78 -0.08
CA LYS A 90 2.53 41.84 -0.31
C LYS A 90 2.97 40.64 -1.14
N ILE A 91 3.69 40.84 -2.24
CA ILE A 91 4.21 39.75 -3.08
C ILE A 91 5.20 38.86 -2.32
N ASN A 92 6.11 39.45 -1.54
CA ASN A 92 7.06 38.66 -0.75
C ASN A 92 6.36 37.86 0.37
N SER A 93 5.24 38.36 0.91
CA SER A 93 4.40 37.62 1.86
C SER A 93 3.72 36.44 1.18
N LEU A 94 3.13 36.65 -0.01
CA LEU A 94 2.49 35.58 -0.79
C LEU A 94 3.49 34.47 -1.14
N LYS A 95 4.68 34.83 -1.65
CA LYS A 95 5.75 33.86 -1.97
C LYS A 95 6.23 33.03 -0.76
N LYS A 96 6.05 33.53 0.46
CA LYS A 96 6.36 32.77 1.68
C LYS A 96 5.26 31.77 2.04
N LYS A 97 4.01 32.02 1.63
CA LYS A 97 2.89 31.08 1.80
C LYS A 97 2.97 29.90 0.82
N ASP A 98 3.56 30.13 -0.36
CA ASP A 98 3.75 29.11 -1.40
C ASP A 98 4.91 28.14 -1.13
N LYS A 99 5.70 28.37 -0.07
CA LYS A 99 6.96 27.68 0.22
C LYS A 99 6.82 26.74 1.43
#